data_AF-A0A8T6DN38-F1
#
_entry.id   AF-A0A8T6DN38-F1
#
_cell.length_a   1.000
_cell.length_b   1.000
_cell.length_c   1.000
_cell.angle_alpha   90.00
_cell.angle_beta   90.00
_cell.angle_gamma   90.00
#
_symmetry.space_group_name_H-M   'P 1'
#
loop_
_entity.id
_entity.type
_entity.pdbx_description
1 polymer ?
#
loop_
_entity_poly.entity_id
_entity_poly.type
_entity_poly.pdbx_seq_one_letter_code
_entity_poly.pdbx_strand_id
1 'polypeptide(L)'
;MASGSNVLQRYLHSQIREDLEYKMVFLGGPRQVGKTTLALDILGAKDRRHPAYLNWDSPYARKRLMEGEIPGGQPLLVLDEIHKFPRWRNLVKGFFDTRGEGTSFLVTGSARLDHYRKGGDSLQGRYHHYRLHPFSLGELTITPNSGDLETLMRFGGFPEP
;
A
#
# COMPACT_ATOMS: atom_id res chain seq x y z
N MET A 1 -17.66 25.49 -5.83
CA MET A 1 -17.65 24.18 -6.54
C MET A 1 -16.28 24.06 -7.20
N ALA A 2 -15.37 23.12 -6.96
CA ALA A 2 -15.31 21.97 -6.09
C ALA A 2 -13.97 22.00 -5.34
N SER A 3 -14.00 21.79 -4.03
CA SER A 3 -12.81 21.48 -3.22
C SER A 3 -12.37 20.06 -3.55
N GLY A 4 -11.73 19.86 -4.70
CA GLY A 4 -10.99 18.65 -4.98
C GLY A 4 -9.63 18.78 -4.29
N SER A 5 -9.45 18.13 -3.15
CA SER A 5 -8.14 17.94 -2.54
C SER A 5 -7.22 17.30 -3.59
N ASN A 6 -6.29 18.09 -4.13
CA ASN A 6 -5.35 17.63 -5.15
C ASN A 6 -4.36 16.69 -4.46
N VAL A 7 -4.61 15.38 -4.53
CA VAL A 7 -3.71 14.38 -3.94
C VAL A 7 -2.40 14.44 -4.72
N LEU A 8 -1.31 14.75 -4.04
CA LEU A 8 0.02 14.73 -4.65
C LEU A 8 0.34 13.32 -5.14
N GLN A 9 0.65 13.19 -6.43
CA GLN A 9 1.03 11.92 -7.03
C GLN A 9 2.39 11.49 -6.48
N ARG A 10 2.45 10.28 -5.90
CA ARG A 10 3.68 9.75 -5.29
C ARG A 10 4.64 9.20 -6.33
N TYR A 11 5.94 9.35 -6.09
CA TYR A 11 7.00 8.91 -7.02
C TYR A 11 6.99 7.41 -7.38
N LEU A 12 6.37 6.55 -6.54
CA LEU A 12 6.24 5.11 -6.79
C LEU A 12 4.98 4.71 -7.56
N HIS A 13 4.07 5.66 -7.83
CA HIS A 13 2.75 5.34 -8.36
C HIS A 13 2.82 4.51 -9.66
N SER A 14 3.62 4.96 -10.64
CA SER A 14 3.72 4.33 -11.95
C SER A 14 4.33 2.93 -11.88
N GLN A 15 5.45 2.78 -11.16
CA GLN A 15 6.15 1.51 -10.99
C GLN A 15 5.30 0.47 -10.26
N ILE A 16 4.55 0.89 -9.23
CA ILE A 16 3.65 -0.03 -8.53
C ILE A 16 2.53 -0.51 -9.47
N ARG A 17 1.96 0.37 -10.30
CA ARG A 17 0.90 -0.03 -11.25
C ARG A 17 1.40 -1.04 -12.27
N GLU A 18 2.60 -0.82 -12.81
CA GLU A 18 3.23 -1.75 -13.75
C GLU A 18 3.51 -3.11 -13.11
N ASP A 19 4.14 -3.13 -11.93
CA ASP A 19 4.48 -4.40 -11.26
C ASP A 19 3.26 -5.20 -10.80
N LEU A 20 2.14 -4.51 -10.50
CA LEU A 20 0.88 -5.15 -10.15
C LEU A 20 0.29 -5.99 -11.29
N GLU A 21 0.71 -5.77 -12.54
CA GLU A 21 0.30 -6.62 -13.68
C GLU A 21 0.94 -8.01 -13.62
N TYR A 22 2.08 -8.16 -12.93
CA TYR A 22 2.87 -9.38 -12.93
C TYR A 22 2.92 -10.08 -11.57
N LYS A 23 2.97 -9.34 -10.47
CA LYS A 23 3.17 -9.87 -9.11
C LYS A 23 2.37 -9.09 -8.08
N MET A 24 2.36 -9.60 -6.85
CA MET A 24 1.92 -8.77 -5.72
C MET A 24 2.89 -7.61 -5.52
N VAL A 25 2.38 -6.50 -5.01
CA VAL A 25 3.24 -5.40 -4.57
C VAL A 25 3.10 -5.21 -3.07
N PHE A 26 4.23 -5.17 -2.38
CA PHE A 26 4.34 -4.90 -0.96
C PHE A 26 4.88 -3.49 -0.76
N LEU A 27 4.04 -2.61 -0.22
CA LEU A 27 4.37 -1.22 0.03
C LEU A 27 4.63 -1.01 1.52
N GLY A 28 5.91 -1.07 1.90
CA GLY A 28 6.41 -0.78 3.23
C GLY A 28 6.78 0.69 3.40
N GLY A 29 7.00 1.12 4.64
CA GLY A 29 7.53 2.45 4.95
C GLY A 29 7.28 2.88 6.39
N PRO A 30 7.84 4.02 6.83
CA PRO A 30 7.55 4.59 8.14
C PRO A 30 6.04 4.87 8.33
N ARG A 31 5.61 5.12 9.56
CA ARG A 31 4.23 5.60 9.80
C ARG A 31 4.05 6.99 9.18
N GLN A 32 2.81 7.32 8.84
CA GLN A 32 2.41 8.64 8.31
C GLN A 32 3.00 9.04 6.94
N VAL A 33 3.78 8.21 6.25
CA VAL A 33 4.32 8.54 4.91
C VAL A 33 3.32 8.43 3.76
N GLY A 34 2.01 8.34 4.00
CA GLY A 34 0.99 8.30 2.93
C GLY A 34 0.78 6.96 2.21
N LYS A 35 1.14 5.82 2.81
CA LYS A 35 0.97 4.47 2.22
C LYS A 35 -0.49 4.16 1.84
N THR A 36 -1.41 4.33 2.79
CA THR A 36 -2.85 4.08 2.56
C THR A 36 -3.39 5.02 1.47
N THR A 37 -2.95 6.28 1.45
CA THR A 37 -3.36 7.24 0.40
C THR A 37 -2.90 6.79 -0.98
N LEU A 38 -1.63 6.38 -1.12
CA LEU A 38 -1.12 5.84 -2.39
C LEU A 38 -1.86 4.56 -2.81
N ALA A 39 -2.17 3.68 -1.86
CA ALA A 39 -2.90 2.45 -2.18
C ALA A 39 -4.34 2.70 -2.64
N LEU A 40 -5.04 3.68 -2.04
CA LEU A 40 -6.37 4.10 -2.48
C LEU A 40 -6.34 4.77 -3.86
N ASP A 41 -5.32 5.60 -4.11
CA ASP A 41 -5.10 6.26 -5.41
C ASP A 41 -4.87 5.24 -6.53
N ILE A 42 -3.96 4.28 -6.31
CA ILE A 42 -3.73 3.17 -7.25
C ILE A 42 -4.99 2.34 -7.48
N LEU A 43 -5.80 2.13 -6.43
CA LEU A 43 -7.08 1.44 -6.51
C LEU A 43 -8.16 2.25 -7.27
N GLY A 44 -7.95 3.56 -7.49
CA GLY A 44 -8.98 4.46 -8.01
C GLY A 44 -10.12 4.71 -7.01
N ALA A 45 -9.86 4.50 -5.71
CA ALA A 45 -10.84 4.63 -4.65
C ALA A 45 -10.88 6.06 -4.10
N LYS A 46 -12.08 6.63 -3.98
CA LYS A 46 -12.28 7.95 -3.34
C LYS A 46 -11.99 7.94 -1.85
N ASP A 47 -12.27 6.81 -1.18
CA ASP A 47 -12.08 6.65 0.24
C ASP A 47 -11.99 5.16 0.64
N ARG A 48 -11.83 4.93 1.96
CA ARG A 48 -11.64 3.61 2.59
C ARG A 48 -12.88 2.70 2.58
N ARG A 49 -14.00 3.12 2.01
CA ARG A 49 -15.23 2.30 1.90
C ARG A 49 -15.26 1.44 0.63
N HIS A 50 -14.28 1.60 -0.26
CA HIS A 50 -14.18 0.79 -1.46
C HIS A 50 -14.13 -0.71 -1.10
N PRO A 51 -14.93 -1.58 -1.74
CA PRO A 51 -15.03 -2.99 -1.34
C PRO A 51 -13.71 -3.76 -1.46
N ALA A 52 -12.86 -3.37 -2.42
CA ALA A 52 -11.53 -3.93 -2.60
C ALA A 52 -10.46 -3.44 -1.60
N TYR A 53 -10.79 -2.50 -0.72
CA TYR A 53 -9.90 -2.03 0.34
C TYR A 53 -10.24 -2.76 1.64
N LEU A 54 -9.32 -3.61 2.11
CA LEU A 54 -9.49 -4.46 3.27
C LEU A 54 -8.44 -4.10 4.32
N ASN A 55 -8.83 -3.31 5.31
CA ASN A 55 -7.95 -2.90 6.40
C ASN A 55 -8.07 -3.87 7.59
N TRP A 56 -6.96 -4.43 8.03
CA TRP A 56 -6.91 -5.41 9.12
C TRP A 56 -7.37 -4.89 10.49
N ASP A 57 -7.27 -3.59 10.74
CA ASP A 57 -7.76 -2.98 11.98
C ASP A 57 -9.29 -2.96 12.03
N SER A 58 -9.97 -2.94 10.87
CA SER A 58 -11.42 -3.05 10.80
C SER A 58 -11.89 -4.43 11.27
N PRO A 59 -12.69 -4.55 12.34
CA PRO A 59 -13.21 -5.83 12.80
C PRO A 59 -13.99 -6.58 11.72
N TYR A 60 -14.73 -5.85 10.88
CA TYR A 60 -15.51 -6.40 9.77
C TYR A 60 -14.60 -7.01 8.69
N ALA A 61 -13.64 -6.24 8.18
CA ALA A 61 -12.73 -6.73 7.14
C ALA A 61 -11.85 -7.87 7.67
N ARG A 62 -11.37 -7.77 8.93
CA ARG A 62 -10.60 -8.82 9.60
C ARG A 62 -11.39 -10.12 9.69
N LYS A 63 -12.67 -10.08 10.08
CA LYS A 63 -13.52 -11.27 10.13
C LYS A 63 -13.60 -11.96 8.76
N ARG A 64 -13.92 -11.20 7.71
CA ARG A 64 -14.01 -11.72 6.33
C ARG A 64 -12.70 -12.34 5.85
N LEU A 65 -11.58 -11.65 6.05
CA LEU A 65 -10.26 -12.17 5.71
C LEU A 65 -9.95 -13.48 6.45
N MET A 66 -10.33 -13.60 7.72
CA MET A 66 -10.15 -14.83 8.50
C MET A 66 -11.05 -15.98 8.05
N GLU A 67 -12.22 -15.67 7.50
CA GLU A 67 -13.15 -16.64 6.89
C GLU A 67 -12.73 -17.04 5.46
N GLY A 68 -11.65 -16.45 4.94
CA GLY A 68 -11.17 -16.73 3.58
C GLY A 68 -11.94 -15.98 2.49
N GLU A 69 -12.69 -14.94 2.86
CA GLU A 69 -13.50 -14.19 1.93
C GLU A 69 -12.77 -12.95 1.39
N ILE A 70 -12.72 -12.85 0.07
CA ILE A 70 -12.34 -11.64 -0.67
C ILE A 70 -13.49 -11.20 -1.58
N PRO A 71 -13.64 -9.89 -1.88
CA PRO A 71 -14.63 -9.44 -2.84
C PRO A 71 -14.31 -9.97 -4.24
N GLY A 72 -15.26 -10.65 -4.86
CA GLY A 72 -15.13 -11.16 -6.22
C GLY A 72 -15.15 -10.04 -7.28
N GLY A 73 -14.58 -10.34 -8.45
CA GLY A 73 -14.61 -9.44 -9.62
C GLY A 73 -13.78 -8.16 -9.48
N GLN A 74 -12.91 -8.07 -8.47
CA GLN A 74 -12.03 -6.92 -8.29
C GLN A 74 -10.69 -7.16 -8.98
N PRO A 75 -10.22 -6.26 -9.87
CA PRO A 75 -8.92 -6.43 -10.54
C PRO A 75 -7.74 -6.20 -9.59
N LEU A 76 -7.95 -5.48 -8.49
CA LEU A 76 -6.94 -5.20 -7.47
C LEU A 76 -7.59 -5.27 -6.08
N LEU A 77 -6.92 -5.92 -5.14
CA LEU A 77 -7.25 -5.89 -3.72
C LEU A 77 -6.13 -5.19 -2.94
N VAL A 78 -6.51 -4.25 -2.07
CA VAL A 78 -5.61 -3.59 -1.12
C VAL A 78 -5.77 -4.23 0.25
N LEU A 79 -4.71 -4.84 0.76
CA LEU A 79 -4.65 -5.43 2.09
C LEU A 79 -3.85 -4.52 3.03
N ASP A 80 -4.54 -3.66 3.76
CA ASP A 80 -3.91 -2.66 4.62
C ASP A 80 -3.67 -3.18 6.03
N GLU A 81 -2.47 -2.89 6.56
CA GLU A 81 -2.01 -3.27 7.89
C GLU A 81 -2.11 -4.78 8.21
N ILE A 82 -2.23 -5.65 7.18
CA ILE A 82 -2.43 -7.11 7.36
C ILE A 82 -1.27 -7.79 8.09
N HIS A 83 -0.08 -7.19 8.05
CA HIS A 83 1.11 -7.65 8.76
C HIS A 83 0.94 -7.75 10.30
N LYS A 84 -0.10 -7.13 10.88
CA LYS A 84 -0.47 -7.29 12.29
C LYS A 84 -0.92 -8.72 12.63
N PHE A 85 -1.35 -9.49 11.63
CA PHE A 85 -1.66 -10.91 11.81
C PHE A 85 -0.39 -11.77 11.69
N PRO A 86 0.01 -12.55 12.71
CA PRO A 86 1.26 -13.31 12.65
C PRO A 86 1.39 -14.27 11.47
N ARG A 87 0.28 -14.82 10.95
CA ARG A 87 0.25 -15.75 9.81
C ARG A 87 -0.21 -15.10 8.50
N TRP A 88 -0.10 -13.77 8.39
CA TRP A 88 -0.58 -13.01 7.23
C TRP A 88 0.01 -13.49 5.91
N ARG A 89 1.27 -13.91 5.88
CA ARG A 89 1.92 -14.38 4.66
C ARG A 89 1.25 -15.64 4.10
N ASN A 90 0.89 -16.59 4.96
CA ASN A 90 0.16 -17.80 4.56
C ASN A 90 -1.24 -17.45 4.07
N LEU A 91 -1.90 -16.48 4.71
CA LEU A 91 -3.22 -16.01 4.31
C LEU A 91 -3.18 -15.35 2.92
N VAL A 92 -2.25 -14.42 2.69
CA VAL A 92 -2.06 -13.75 1.39
C VAL A 92 -1.63 -14.74 0.32
N LYS A 93 -0.75 -15.70 0.65
CA LYS A 93 -0.39 -16.81 -0.25
C LYS A 93 -1.63 -17.58 -0.67
N GLY A 94 -2.47 -17.96 0.30
CA GLY A 94 -3.73 -18.66 0.03
C GLY A 94 -4.62 -17.90 -0.95
N PHE A 95 -4.86 -16.62 -0.71
CA PHE A 95 -5.63 -15.78 -1.64
C PHE A 95 -4.97 -15.65 -3.01
N PHE A 96 -3.66 -15.46 -3.06
CA PHE A 96 -2.92 -15.36 -4.31
C PHE A 96 -3.04 -16.64 -5.15
N ASP A 97 -2.94 -17.80 -4.50
CA ASP A 97 -2.97 -19.11 -5.16
C ASP A 97 -4.40 -19.54 -5.57
N THR A 98 -5.45 -19.05 -4.90
CA THR A 98 -6.84 -19.47 -5.15
C THR A 98 -7.71 -18.49 -5.94
N ARG A 99 -7.26 -17.23 -6.11
CA ARG A 99 -8.04 -16.17 -6.80
C ARG A 99 -8.35 -16.41 -8.28
N GLY A 100 -7.73 -17.39 -8.94
CA GLY A 100 -7.72 -17.52 -10.40
C GLY A 100 -6.80 -16.51 -11.10
N GLU A 101 -6.98 -16.30 -12.39
CA GLU A 101 -6.33 -15.21 -13.13
C GLU A 101 -7.16 -13.92 -12.97
N GLY A 102 -6.51 -12.76 -12.77
CA GLY A 102 -7.17 -11.45 -12.89
C GLY A 102 -7.33 -10.59 -11.63
N THR A 103 -6.88 -11.02 -10.46
CA THR A 103 -6.86 -10.16 -9.25
C THR A 103 -5.43 -9.92 -8.74
N SER A 104 -4.97 -8.68 -8.76
CA SER A 104 -3.68 -8.26 -8.19
C SER A 104 -3.81 -7.89 -6.71
N PHE A 105 -2.70 -7.90 -5.98
CA PHE A 105 -2.69 -7.62 -4.54
C PHE A 105 -1.65 -6.56 -4.22
N LEU A 106 -2.11 -5.47 -3.60
CA LEU A 106 -1.26 -4.45 -2.99
C LEU A 106 -1.35 -4.60 -1.47
N VAL A 107 -0.25 -4.99 -0.84
CA VAL A 107 -0.17 -5.16 0.61
C VAL A 107 0.58 -3.97 1.21
N THR A 108 -0.03 -3.28 2.16
CA THR A 108 0.60 -2.15 2.85
C THR A 108 0.92 -2.47 4.30
N GLY A 109 1.94 -1.80 4.84
CA GLY A 109 2.24 -1.88 6.26
C GLY A 109 3.54 -1.20 6.66
N SER A 110 3.96 -1.43 7.91
CA SER A 110 5.18 -0.82 8.45
C SER A 110 6.44 -1.29 7.71
N ALA A 111 7.55 -0.55 7.88
CA ALA A 111 8.86 -0.87 7.28
C ALA A 111 9.39 -2.28 7.60
N ARG A 112 8.76 -3.02 8.53
CA ARG A 112 9.08 -4.42 8.85
C ARG A 112 8.36 -5.43 7.95
N LEU A 113 7.62 -5.00 6.92
CA LEU A 113 6.90 -5.92 6.02
C LEU A 113 7.83 -6.95 5.36
N ASP A 114 9.04 -6.51 5.02
CA ASP A 114 10.14 -7.32 4.49
C ASP A 114 10.68 -8.32 5.54
N HIS A 115 10.80 -7.90 6.81
CA HIS A 115 11.61 -8.56 7.83
C HIS A 115 11.23 -10.04 8.00
N TYR A 116 12.10 -10.90 7.46
CA TYR A 116 11.99 -12.35 7.47
C TYR A 116 11.94 -12.88 8.91
N ARG A 117 10.83 -13.50 9.31
CA ARG A 117 10.78 -14.40 10.47
C ARG A 117 10.86 -15.83 9.95
N LYS A 118 11.85 -16.58 10.43
CA LYS A 118 12.07 -18.00 10.13
C LYS A 118 10.75 -18.79 10.26
N GLY A 119 10.43 -19.58 9.25
CA GLY A 119 9.40 -20.62 9.27
C GLY A 119 8.08 -20.25 8.59
N GLY A 120 7.72 -21.04 7.58
CA GLY A 120 6.37 -21.05 6.98
C GLY A 120 6.32 -20.44 5.58
N ASP A 121 6.48 -21.31 4.59
CA ASP A 121 6.06 -21.19 3.18
C ASP A 121 6.27 -19.82 2.51
N SER A 122 7.39 -19.67 1.81
CA SER A 122 7.86 -18.37 1.35
C SER A 122 6.95 -17.76 0.26
N LEU A 123 6.67 -16.47 0.37
CA LEU A 123 6.18 -15.64 -0.73
C LEU A 123 7.29 -15.28 -1.73
N GLN A 124 8.44 -15.96 -1.66
CA GLN A 124 9.63 -15.64 -2.44
C GLN A 124 9.33 -15.70 -3.93
N GLY A 125 9.77 -14.68 -4.66
CA GLY A 125 9.55 -14.56 -6.10
C GLY A 125 8.14 -14.10 -6.51
N ARG A 126 7.16 -14.03 -5.58
CA ARG A 126 5.74 -13.72 -5.88
C ARG A 126 5.34 -12.27 -5.63
N TYR A 127 6.27 -11.45 -5.13
CA TYR A 127 6.03 -10.03 -4.89
C TYR A 127 7.23 -9.15 -5.25
N HIS A 128 6.94 -7.88 -5.57
CA HIS A 128 7.89 -6.77 -5.54
C HIS A 128 7.71 -5.99 -4.24
N HIS A 129 8.81 -5.59 -3.60
CA HIS A 129 8.77 -4.78 -2.39
C HIS A 129 9.27 -3.38 -2.66
N TYR A 130 8.43 -2.41 -2.33
CA TYR A 130 8.74 -1.00 -2.39
C TYR A 130 8.69 -0.38 -1.00
N ARG A 131 9.63 0.53 -0.76
CA ARG A 131 9.64 1.37 0.44
C ARG A 131 9.22 2.77 0.06
N LEU A 132 8.07 3.21 0.58
CA LEU A 132 7.61 4.57 0.48
C LEU A 132 8.35 5.43 1.52
N HIS A 133 9.01 6.47 1.04
CA HIS A 133 9.65 7.48 1.88
C HIS A 133 8.68 8.65 2.15
N PRO A 134 8.99 9.54 3.10
CA PRO A 134 8.35 10.85 3.18
C PRO A 134 8.49 11.60 1.85
N PHE A 135 7.70 12.67 1.67
CA PHE A 135 7.77 13.49 0.46
C PHE A 135 9.20 13.96 0.18
N SER A 136 9.60 13.78 -1.06
CA SER A 136 10.81 14.38 -1.62
C SER A 136 10.55 15.82 -2.03
N LEU A 137 11.63 16.61 -2.18
CA LEU A 137 11.53 17.99 -2.63
C LEU A 137 10.82 18.11 -4.00
N GLY A 138 11.09 17.18 -4.91
CA GLY A 138 10.45 17.14 -6.23
C GLY A 138 8.97 16.77 -6.22
N GLU A 139 8.45 16.17 -5.13
CA GLU A 139 7.02 15.94 -4.95
C GLU A 139 6.30 17.16 -4.36
N LEU A 140 7.01 18.03 -3.64
CA LEU A 140 6.43 19.21 -2.99
C LEU A 140 6.32 20.40 -3.94
N THR A 141 7.30 20.59 -4.82
CA THR A 141 7.38 21.75 -5.73
C THR A 141 7.93 21.34 -7.09
N ILE A 142 7.32 21.83 -8.18
CA ILE A 142 7.75 21.57 -9.57
C ILE A 142 9.12 22.21 -9.86
N THR A 143 9.35 23.43 -9.35
CA THR A 143 10.60 24.18 -9.48
C THR A 143 11.13 24.56 -8.09
N PRO A 144 11.81 23.65 -7.39
CA PRO A 144 12.23 23.89 -6.02
C PRO A 144 13.31 24.98 -5.94
N ASN A 145 13.23 25.82 -4.91
CA ASN A 145 14.25 26.81 -4.57
C ASN A 145 14.99 26.45 -3.27
N SER A 146 16.00 27.25 -2.91
CA SER A 146 16.79 27.03 -1.69
C SER A 146 15.96 27.08 -0.41
N GLY A 147 14.93 27.92 -0.35
CA GLY A 147 14.02 28.01 0.78
C GLY A 147 13.13 26.77 0.95
N ASP A 148 12.70 26.15 -0.16
CA ASP A 148 11.94 24.89 -0.12
C ASP A 148 12.81 23.75 0.44
N LEU A 149 14.07 23.68 0.01
CA LEU A 149 15.04 22.72 0.51
C LEU A 149 15.35 22.95 2.00
N GLU A 150 15.54 24.19 2.42
CA GLU A 150 15.75 24.54 3.83
C GLU A 150 14.56 24.14 4.69
N THR A 151 13.34 24.40 4.22
CA THR A 151 12.09 23.99 4.88
C THR A 151 12.03 22.48 5.02
N LEU A 152 12.32 21.73 3.95
CA LEU A 152 12.34 20.26 3.99
C LEU A 152 13.41 19.73 4.95
N MET A 153 14.60 20.34 5.00
CA MET A 153 15.65 19.96 5.94
C MET A 153 15.28 20.26 7.39
N ARG A 154 14.52 21.34 7.64
CA ARG A 154 14.13 21.78 8.98
C ARG A 154 12.96 20.98 9.55
N PHE A 155 11.95 20.67 8.74
CA PHE A 155 10.69 20.06 9.20
C PHE A 155 10.50 18.60 8.75
N GLY A 156 11.27 18.15 7.75
CA GLY A 156 11.15 16.82 7.16
C GLY A 156 10.00 16.71 6.15
N GLY A 157 10.00 15.64 5.36
CA GLY A 157 9.00 15.42 4.30
C GLY A 157 7.75 14.66 4.75
N PHE A 158 7.51 14.49 6.05
CA PHE A 158 6.35 13.73 6.51
C PHE A 158 5.07 14.53 6.20
N PRO A 159 4.04 13.92 5.60
CA PRO A 159 2.71 14.50 5.57
C PRO A 159 2.30 14.85 7.01
N GLU A 160 1.82 16.07 7.26
CA GLU A 160 1.37 16.46 8.59
C GLU A 160 0.27 15.49 9.13
N PRO A 161 0.20 15.25 10.44
CA PRO A 161 -0.88 14.47 11.07
C PRO A 161 -2.27 15.10 10.92
#